data_AF-A0A8J5RNQ5-F1
#
_entry.id   AF-A0A8J5RNQ5-F1
#
_cell.length_a   1.000
_cell.length_b   1.000
_cell.length_c   1.000
_cell.angle_alpha   90.00
_cell.angle_beta   90.00
_cell.angle_gamma   90.00
#
_symmetry.space_group_name_H-M   'P 1'
#
loop_
_entity.id
_entity.type
_entity.pdbx_description
1 polymer ?
#
loop_
_entity_poly.entity_id
_entity_poly.type
_entity_poly.pdbx_seq_one_letter_code
_entity_poly.pdbx_strand_id
1 'polypeptide(L)' 'MVEFASGVKGIALNLENENVGIVVFGSDTAIKEGDLVKRTGSIVDVPAGKAMWQSFHYNIPKSLVRA' A
#
# COMPACT_ATOMS: atom_id res chain seq x y z
N MET A 1 -1.89 -6.07 -7.32
CA MET A 1 -2.15 -4.65 -7.02
C MET A 1 -3.42 -4.21 -7.74
N VAL A 2 -4.15 -3.28 -7.14
CA VAL A 2 -5.36 -2.67 -7.71
C VAL A 2 -5.26 -1.15 -7.68
N GLU A 3 -5.95 -0.51 -8.62
CA GLU A 3 -6.04 0.94 -8.74
C GLU A 3 -7.50 1.37 -8.90
N PHE A 4 -7.88 2.33 -8.08
CA PHE A 4 -9.20 2.97 -8.09
C PHE A 4 -9.22 4.07 -9.16
N ALA A 5 -10.41 4.43 -9.65
CA ALA A 5 -10.58 5.52 -10.61
C ALA A 5 -10.02 6.88 -10.12
N SER A 6 -9.97 7.08 -8.81
CA SER A 6 -9.35 8.24 -8.16
C SER A 6 -7.82 8.23 -8.15
N GLY A 7 -7.19 7.17 -8.68
CA GLY A 7 -5.72 6.98 -8.68
C GLY A 7 -5.17 6.40 -7.37
N VAL A 8 -6.04 6.17 -6.38
CA VAL A 8 -5.67 5.49 -5.14
C VAL A 8 -5.28 4.04 -5.45
N LYS A 9 -4.22 3.56 -4.80
CA LYS A 9 -3.69 2.19 -5.02
C LYS A 9 -3.88 1.34 -3.78
N GLY A 10 -4.05 0.04 -3.99
CA GLY A 10 -4.21 -0.91 -2.91
C GLY A 10 -3.75 -2.32 -3.22
N ILE A 11 -3.74 -3.15 -2.17
CA ILE A 11 -3.53 -4.59 -2.24
C ILE A 11 -4.87 -5.26 -1.96
N ALA A 12 -5.33 -6.07 -2.91
CA ALA A 12 -6.43 -6.99 -2.65
C ALA A 12 -5.97 -8.05 -1.63
N LEU A 13 -6.61 -8.08 -0.47
CA LEU A 13 -6.40 -9.03 0.62
C LEU A 13 -7.75 -9.69 0.95
N ASN A 14 -7.77 -11.01 1.07
CA ASN A 14 -8.98 -11.81 1.21
C ASN A 14 -9.86 -11.80 -0.05
N LEU A 15 -9.85 -12.93 -0.77
CA LEU A 15 -10.63 -13.16 -1.98
C LEU A 15 -11.75 -14.13 -1.62
N GLU A 16 -12.93 -13.59 -1.36
CA GLU A 16 -14.15 -14.37 -1.19
C GLU A 16 -14.90 -14.41 -2.53
N ASN A 17 -15.85 -15.34 -2.64
CA ASN A 17 -16.54 -15.58 -3.91
C ASN A 17 -17.38 -14.36 -4.36
N GLU A 18 -17.83 -13.54 -3.40
CA GLU A 18 -18.72 -12.41 -3.61
C GLU A 18 -18.06 -11.05 -3.29
N ASN A 19 -16.98 -11.07 -2.50
CA ASN A 19 -16.34 -9.87 -1.99
C ASN A 19 -14.82 -10.00 -1.99
N VAL A 20 -14.15 -8.86 -2.16
CA VAL A 20 -12.70 -8.79 -2.08
C VAL A 20 -12.34 -7.67 -1.12
N GLY A 21 -11.57 -7.99 -0.08
CA GLY A 21 -10.99 -6.98 0.80
C GLY A 21 -9.84 -6.27 0.09
N ILE A 22 -9.68 -4.96 0.29
CA ILE A 22 -8.56 -4.21 -0.26
C ILE A 22 -7.98 -3.33 0.84
N VAL A 23 -6.67 -3.46 1.09
CA VAL A 23 -5.91 -2.52 1.91
C VAL A 23 -5.41 -1.39 1.02
N VAL A 24 -5.79 -0.17 1.36
CA VAL A 24 -5.52 1.03 0.59
C VAL A 24 -4.24 1.70 1.09
N PHE A 25 -3.41 2.18 0.16
CA PHE A 25 -2.24 3.01 0.47
C PHE A 25 -2.60 4.49 0.35
N GLY A 26 -2.58 5.20 1.48
CA GLY A 26 -2.88 6.63 1.54
C GLY A 26 -4.27 6.90 2.10
N SER A 27 -4.92 7.97 1.61
CA SER A 27 -6.25 8.36 2.08
C SER A 27 -7.36 7.66 1.28
N ASP A 28 -8.33 7.13 2.02
CA ASP A 28 -9.56 6.51 1.53
C ASP A 28 -10.66 7.53 1.19
N THR A 29 -10.49 8.81 1.58
CA THR A 29 -11.49 9.87 1.39
C THR A 29 -11.95 10.10 -0.06
N ALA A 30 -11.14 9.68 -1.03
CA ALA A 30 -11.43 9.79 -2.46
C ALA A 30 -12.06 8.53 -3.06
N ILE A 31 -12.33 7.49 -2.27
CA ILE A 31 -12.97 6.24 -2.70
C ILE A 31 -14.45 6.29 -2.36
N LYS A 32 -15.30 5.93 -3.32
CA LYS A 32 -16.76 5.88 -3.14
C LYS A 32 -17.33 4.53 -3.57
N GLU A 33 -18.50 4.21 -3.05
CA GLU A 33 -19.26 3.05 -3.50
C GLU A 33 -19.58 3.17 -5.00
N GLY A 34 -19.42 2.06 -5.73
CA GLY A 34 -19.59 2.02 -7.18
C GLY A 34 -18.37 2.48 -7.98
N ASP A 35 -17.29 2.93 -7.33
CA ASP A 35 -16.05 3.26 -8.04
C ASP A 35 -15.47 2.03 -8.74
N LEU A 36 -15.03 2.26 -9.98
CA LEU A 36 -14.46 1.20 -10.79
C LEU A 36 -13.03 0.93 -10.34
N VAL A 37 -12.77 -0.31 -9.94
CA VAL A 37 -11.45 -0.78 -9.50
C VAL A 37 -10.86 -1.69 -10.56
N LYS A 38 -9.59 -1.46 -10.92
CA LYS A 38 -8.89 -2.25 -11.93
C LYS A 38 -7.70 -2.98 -11.31
N ARG A 39 -7.54 -4.26 -11.67
CA ARG A 39 -6.29 -4.99 -11.41
C ARG A 39 -5.20 -4.45 -12.35
N THR A 40 -4.04 -4.13 -11.81
CA THR A 40 -2.93 -3.59 -12.61
C THR A 40 -2.04 -4.68 -13.21
N GLY A 41 -2.24 -5.95 -12.83
CA GLY A 41 -1.41 -7.08 -13.28
C GLY A 41 -0.03 -7.15 -12.63
N SER A 42 0.39 -6.10 -11.92
CA SER A 42 1.62 -6.07 -11.16
C SER A 42 1.41 -6.57 -9.72
N ILE A 43 2.43 -7.24 -9.19
CA ILE A 43 2.57 -7.51 -7.76
C ILE A 43 3.04 -6.22 -7.08
N VAL A 44 2.79 -6.06 -5.79
CA VAL A 44 3.33 -4.90 -5.07
C VAL A 44 4.83 -5.06 -4.92
N ASP A 45 5.56 -4.08 -5.44
CA ASP A 45 7.00 -3.95 -5.28
C ASP A 45 7.31 -2.81 -4.32
N VAL A 46 8.31 -3.04 -3.47
CA VAL A 46 8.86 -2.00 -2.58
C VAL A 46 10.32 -1.79 -2.99
N PRO A 47 10.77 -0.54 -3.22
CA PRO A 47 12.15 -0.28 -3.59
C PRO A 47 13.10 -0.73 -2.48
N ALA A 48 13.92 -1.74 -2.75
CA ALA A 48 14.95 -2.23 -1.84
C ALA A 48 16.31 -1.61 -2.18
N GLY A 49 17.10 -1.24 -1.16
CA GLY A 49 18.47 -0.73 -1.37
C GLY A 49 18.95 0.21 -0.26
N LYS A 50 20.22 0.66 -0.34
CA LYS A 50 20.87 1.53 0.67
C LYS A 50 20.05 2.79 0.99
N ALA A 51 19.35 3.36 0.02
CA ALA A 51 18.49 4.53 0.23
C ALA A 51 17.29 4.23 1.14
N MET A 52 16.64 3.07 1.01
CA MET A 52 15.57 2.64 1.91
C MET A 52 16.11 2.39 3.33
N TRP A 53 17.28 1.75 3.45
CA TRP A 53 17.93 1.54 4.74
C TRP A 53 18.26 2.86 5.44
N GLN A 54 18.82 3.84 4.73
CA GLN A 54 19.14 5.15 5.30
C GLN A 54 17.89 5.91 5.74
N SER A 55 16.80 5.82 4.98
CA SER A 55 15.51 6.42 5.36
C SER A 55 14.92 5.80 6.64
N PHE A 56 15.12 4.50 6.87
CA PHE A 56 14.71 3.83 8.11
C PHE A 56 15.56 4.27 9.31
N HIS A 57 16.86 4.47 9.14
CA HIS A 57 17.75 4.89 10.23
C HIS A 57 17.56 6.36 10.64
N TYR A 58 17.08 7.23 9.73
CA TYR A 58 16.88 8.64 10.03
C TYR A 58 15.63 8.93 10.89
N ASN A 59 14.63 8.04 10.85
CA ASN A 59 13.38 8.17 11.60
C ASN A 59 13.34 7.38 12.91
N ILE A 60 14.37 6.58 13.23
CA ILE A 60 14.47 5.90 14.51
C ILE A 60 15.24 6.81 15.48
N PRO A 61 14.62 7.29 16.56
CA PRO A 61 15.34 8.08 17.56
C PRO A 61 16.48 7.22 18.13
N LYS A 62 17.70 7.79 18.19
CA LYS A 62 18.92 7.08 18.65
C LYS A 62 18.79 6.50 20.07
N SER A 63 17.78 6.90 20.84
CA SER A 63 17.43 6.32 22.14
C SER A 63 16.82 4.92 22.06
N LEU A 64 16.25 4.53 20.91
CA LEU A 64 15.58 3.25 20.71
C LEU A 64 16.51 2.16 20.15
N VAL A 65 17.72 2.54 19.71
CA VAL A 65 18.76 1.61 19.24
C VAL A 65 19.77 1.39 20.36
N ARG A 66 19.39 0.58 21.34
CA ARG A 66 20.35 -0.12 22.21
C ARG A 66 20.08 -1.62 22.11
N ALA A 67 21.11 -2.33 21.66
CA ALA A 67 21.26 -3.77 21.88
C ALA A 67 21.55 -4.04 23.36
#